data_AF-A0A6A6D4I2-F1
#
_entry.id   AF-A0A6A6D4I2-F1
#
_cell.length_a   1.000
_cell.length_b   1.000
_cell.length_c   1.000
_cell.angle_alpha   90.00
_cell.angle_beta   90.00
_cell.angle_gamma   90.00
#
_symmetry.space_group_name_H-M   'P 1'
#
loop_
_entity.id
_entity.type
_entity.pdbx_description
1 polymer ?
#
loop_
_entity_poly.entity_id
_entity_poly.type
_entity_poly.pdbx_seq_one_letter_code
_entity_poly.pdbx_strand_id
1 'polypeptide(L)'
;LIVIDALDECERDSNIRAILQLLSRTRDLKPVSLRVFVTSRPELHIRLGFKQMPDGTYEDLILQEVARQTIQHDIRVYFEHELRIIQQQRSLSPNWPSRDQVDAL
;
A
#
# COMPACT_ATOMS: atom_id res chain seq x y z
N LEU A 1 15.64 -6.97 0.84
CA LEU A 1 14.33 -6.30 1.06
C LEU A 1 13.30 -7.40 0.96
N ILE A 2 12.47 -7.56 1.98
CA ILE A 2 11.31 -8.45 1.93
C ILE A 2 10.08 -7.56 1.76
N VAL A 3 9.19 -7.95 0.86
CA VAL A 3 7.90 -7.29 0.66
C VAL A 3 6.82 -8.29 1.03
N ILE A 4 5.96 -7.90 1.97
CA ILE A 4 4.75 -8.63 2.33
C ILE A 4 3.57 -7.81 1.81
N ASP A 5 2.91 -8.32 0.79
CA ASP A 5 1.73 -7.69 0.24
C ASP A 5 0.46 -8.22 0.91
N ALA A 6 -0.49 -7.32 1.17
CA ALA A 6 -1.83 -7.61 1.70
C ALA A 6 -1.81 -8.52 2.96
N LEU A 7 -1.10 -8.12 4.01
CA LEU A 7 -0.99 -8.91 5.26
C LEU A 7 -2.36 -9.28 5.86
N ASP A 8 -3.36 -8.42 5.68
CA ASP A 8 -4.74 -8.63 6.14
C ASP A 8 -5.49 -9.75 5.43
N GLU A 9 -5.06 -10.17 4.23
CA GLU A 9 -5.65 -11.31 3.51
C GLU A 9 -5.15 -12.67 4.04
N CYS A 10 -4.36 -12.67 5.12
CA CYS A 10 -3.93 -13.90 5.78
C CYS A 10 -5.09 -14.53 6.56
N GLU A 11 -5.43 -15.79 6.24
CA GLU A 11 -6.66 -16.46 6.69
C GLU A 11 -6.92 -16.50 8.22
N ARG A 12 -5.88 -16.32 9.06
CA ARG A 12 -6.01 -16.43 10.52
C ARG A 12 -5.28 -15.30 11.23
N ASP A 13 -5.96 -14.63 12.14
CA ASP A 13 -5.38 -13.63 13.05
C ASP A 13 -4.14 -14.13 13.79
N SER A 14 -4.09 -15.43 14.14
CA SER A 14 -2.94 -16.04 14.80
C SER A 14 -1.69 -16.03 13.92
N ASN A 15 -1.86 -16.20 12.60
CA ASN A 15 -0.76 -16.17 11.64
C ASN A 15 -0.21 -14.75 11.53
N ILE A 16 -1.10 -13.75 11.44
CA ILE A 16 -0.73 -12.34 11.41
C ILE A 16 0.06 -11.97 12.67
N ARG A 17 -0.42 -12.37 13.86
CA ARG A 17 0.31 -12.15 15.12
C ARG A 17 1.69 -12.79 15.11
N ALA A 18 1.81 -14.02 14.63
CA ALA A 18 3.09 -14.72 14.52
C ALA A 18 4.04 -13.99 13.56
N ILE A 19 3.55 -13.52 12.41
CA ILE A 19 4.32 -12.73 11.45
C ILE A 19 4.82 -11.44 12.12
N LEU A 20 3.95 -10.66 12.75
CA LEU A 20 4.34 -9.41 13.42
C LEU A 20 5.38 -9.66 14.53
N GLN A 21 5.25 -10.75 15.30
CA GLN A 21 6.24 -11.14 16.30
C GLN A 21 7.60 -11.53 15.71
N LEU A 22 7.62 -12.11 14.50
CA LEU A 22 8.87 -12.40 13.79
C LEU A 22 9.49 -11.11 13.27
N LEU A 23 8.69 -10.23 12.67
CA LEU A 23 9.13 -8.94 12.15
C LEU A 23 9.73 -8.04 13.24
N SER A 24 9.17 -8.05 14.45
CA SER A 24 9.71 -7.23 15.54
C SER A 24 11.14 -7.62 15.95
N ARG A 25 11.54 -8.88 15.69
CA ARG A 25 12.88 -9.40 16.01
C ARG A 25 13.89 -9.17 14.89
N THR A 26 13.46 -8.76 13.69
CA THR A 26 14.37 -8.65 12.54
C THR A 26 15.38 -7.53 12.71
N ARG A 27 15.08 -6.51 13.52
CA ARG A 27 15.99 -5.42 13.86
C ARG A 27 17.25 -5.90 14.57
N ASP A 28 17.14 -6.97 15.36
CA ASP A 28 18.23 -7.49 16.19
C ASP A 28 19.08 -8.55 15.47
N LEU A 29 18.70 -8.93 14.25
CA LEU A 29 19.46 -9.88 13.45
C LEU A 29 20.79 -9.24 13.03
N LYS A 30 21.88 -9.64 13.70
CA LYS A 30 23.24 -9.30 13.30
C LYS A 30 23.96 -10.53 12.74
N PRO A 31 24.78 -10.39 11.68
CA PRO A 31 25.23 -9.14 11.06
C PRO A 31 24.32 -8.60 9.94
N VAL A 32 23.16 -9.20 9.67
CA VAL A 32 22.34 -8.91 8.49
C VAL A 32 21.28 -7.84 8.75
N SER A 33 21.40 -6.66 8.13
CA SER A 33 20.33 -5.67 8.16
C SER A 33 19.19 -6.07 7.22
N LEU A 34 18.08 -6.54 7.80
CA LEU A 34 16.86 -6.88 7.06
C LEU A 34 15.93 -5.67 6.98
N ARG A 35 15.56 -5.27 5.76
CA ARG A 35 14.49 -4.30 5.50
C ARG A 35 13.24 -5.03 5.07
N VAL A 36 12.12 -4.75 5.72
CA VAL A 36 10.81 -5.34 5.42
C VAL A 36 9.82 -4.22 5.13
N PHE A 37 9.08 -4.35 4.04
CA PHE A 37 7.98 -3.47 3.68
C PHE A 37 6.69 -4.29 3.70
N VAL A 38 5.66 -3.78 4.37
CA VAL A 38 4.39 -4.49 4.56
C VAL A 38 3.25 -3.59 4.10
N THR A 39 2.36 -4.10 3.25
CA THR A 39 1.09 -3.45 2.92
C THR A 39 -0.05 -4.20 3.61
N SER A 40 -1.08 -3.46 4.04
CA SER A 40 -2.17 -4.01 4.82
C SER A 40 -3.34 -3.01 4.90
N ARG A 41 -4.57 -3.51 4.98
CA ARG A 41 -5.69 -2.71 5.53
C ARG A 41 -5.45 -2.43 7.03
N PRO A 42 -5.98 -1.32 7.58
CA PRO A 42 -5.77 -0.94 8.98
C PRO A 42 -6.70 -1.69 9.95
N GLU A 43 -6.77 -3.02 9.82
CA GLU A 43 -7.60 -3.85 10.70
C GLU A 43 -7.13 -3.79 12.15
N LEU A 44 -8.07 -3.94 13.09
CA LEU A 44 -7.80 -3.72 14.51
C LEU A 44 -6.67 -4.61 15.03
N HIS A 45 -6.69 -5.91 14.70
CA HIS A 45 -5.70 -6.86 15.20
C HIS A 45 -4.29 -6.59 14.64
N ILE A 46 -4.19 -6.07 13.42
CA ILE A 46 -2.93 -5.66 12.77
C ILE A 46 -2.38 -4.41 13.47
N ARG A 47 -3.21 -3.38 13.63
CA ARG A 47 -2.83 -2.13 14.32
C ARG A 47 -2.36 -2.40 15.74
N LEU A 48 -3.05 -3.27 16.47
CA LEU A 48 -2.65 -3.65 17.83
C LEU A 48 -1.33 -4.43 17.84
N GLY A 49 -1.10 -5.32 16.88
CA GLY A 49 0.14 -6.06 16.77
C GLY A 49 1.36 -5.18 16.50
N PHE A 50 1.25 -4.19 15.60
CA PHE A 50 2.31 -3.20 15.37
C PHE A 50 2.54 -2.31 16.60
N LYS A 51 1.48 -1.83 17.27
CA LYS A 51 1.59 -1.03 18.50
C LYS A 51 2.29 -1.75 19.67
N GLN A 52 2.33 -3.08 19.66
CA GLN A 52 3.02 -3.88 20.68
C GLN A 52 4.53 -4.03 20.40
N MET A 53 5.00 -3.60 19.22
CA MET A 53 6.43 -3.65 18.90
C MET A 53 7.21 -2.59 19.68
N PRO A 54 8.50 -2.81 19.98
CA PRO A 54 9.34 -1.81 20.61
C PRO A 54 9.42 -0.52 19.78
N ASP A 55 9.59 0.63 20.44
CA ASP A 55 9.69 1.92 19.76
C ASP A 55 10.84 1.95 18.73
N GLY A 56 10.55 2.54 17.56
CA GLY A 56 11.48 2.61 16.43
C GLY A 56 11.74 1.27 15.73
N THR A 57 10.88 0.27 15.93
CA THR A 57 10.95 -1.01 15.19
C THR A 57 10.33 -0.92 13.80
N TYR A 58 9.33 -0.05 13.61
CA TYR A 58 8.66 0.16 12.34
C TYR A 58 8.36 1.65 12.13
N GLU A 59 8.15 2.01 10.87
CA GLU A 59 7.58 3.28 10.42
C GLU A 59 6.29 2.96 9.67
N ASP A 60 5.24 3.75 9.85
CA ASP A 60 3.97 3.58 9.15
C ASP A 60 3.64 4.77 8.24
N LEU A 61 2.87 4.47 7.18
CA LEU A 61 2.29 5.44 6.28
C LEU A 61 0.82 5.08 6.10
N ILE A 62 -0.06 5.92 6.63
CA ILE A 62 -1.50 5.76 6.46
C ILE A 62 -1.89 6.49 5.17
N LEU A 63 -2.17 5.72 4.11
CA LEU A 63 -2.44 6.28 2.77
C LEU A 63 -3.63 7.27 2.76
N GLN A 64 -4.62 7.07 3.64
CA GLN A 64 -5.77 7.96 3.78
C GLN A 64 -5.47 9.29 4.46
N GLU A 65 -4.34 9.40 5.16
CA GLU A 65 -3.90 10.62 5.87
C GLU A 65 -2.88 11.42 5.06
N VAL A 66 -2.43 10.88 3.92
CA VAL A 66 -1.64 11.63 2.94
C VAL A 66 -2.45 12.81 2.41
N ALA A 67 -1.77 13.90 2.05
CA ALA A 67 -2.42 15.09 1.51
C ALA A 67 -3.41 14.71 0.38
N ARG A 68 -4.66 15.15 0.52
CA ARG A 68 -5.74 14.83 -0.43
C ARG A 68 -5.34 15.17 -1.87
N GLN A 69 -4.59 16.26 -2.07
CA GLN A 69 -4.08 16.67 -3.37
C GLN A 69 -3.14 15.63 -3.98
N THR A 70 -2.29 14.98 -3.17
CA THR A 70 -1.42 13.88 -3.61
C THR A 70 -2.25 12.67 -4.01
N ILE A 71 -3.22 12.25 -3.17
CA ILE A 71 -4.11 11.12 -3.47
C ILE A 71 -4.86 11.37 -4.79
N GLN A 72 -5.46 12.55 -4.94
CA GLN A 72 -6.19 12.93 -6.17
C GLN A 72 -5.26 12.99 -7.39
N HIS A 73 -4.03 13.50 -7.22
CA HIS A 73 -3.06 13.55 -8.30
C HIS A 73 -2.66 12.15 -8.78
N ASP A 74 -2.33 11.25 -7.86
CA ASP A 74 -1.87 9.89 -8.19
C ASP A 74 -2.98 9.07 -8.86
N ILE A 75 -4.22 9.17 -8.36
CA ILE A 75 -5.40 8.56 -8.98
C ILE A 75 -5.64 9.12 -10.39
N ARG A 76 -5.54 10.44 -10.57
CA ARG A 76 -5.69 11.07 -11.90
C ARG A 76 -4.63 10.57 -12.87
N VAL A 77 -3.37 10.53 -12.46
CA VAL A 77 -2.26 10.04 -13.31
C VAL A 77 -2.50 8.60 -13.74
N TYR A 78 -2.96 7.74 -12.82
CA TYR A 78 -3.32 6.36 -13.14
C TYR A 78 -4.43 6.29 -14.19
N PHE A 79 -5.54 7.01 -13.99
CA PHE A 79 -6.64 7.00 -14.96
C PHE A 79 -6.25 7.60 -16.32
N GLU A 80 -5.50 8.69 -16.35
CA GLU A 80 -4.97 9.26 -17.60
C GLU A 80 -4.14 8.23 -18.38
N HIS A 81 -3.32 7.43 -17.68
CA HIS A 81 -2.50 6.39 -18.27
C HIS A 81 -3.34 5.23 -18.81
N GLU A 82 -4.16 4.61 -17.97
CA GLU A 82 -4.96 3.44 -18.33
C GLU A 82 -6.01 3.76 -19.41
N LEU A 83 -6.68 4.91 -19.31
CA LEU A 83 -7.65 5.33 -20.32
C LEU A 83 -6.98 5.63 -21.67
N ARG A 84 -5.74 6.16 -21.67
CA ARG A 84 -4.96 6.32 -22.91
C ARG A 84 -4.62 4.97 -23.54
N ILE A 85 -4.26 3.96 -22.74
CA ILE A 85 -4.04 2.60 -23.24
C ILE A 85 -5.32 2.05 -23.89
N ILE A 86 -6.46 2.21 -23.21
CA ILE A 86 -7.77 1.77 -23.74
C ILE A 86 -8.12 2.50 -25.03
N GLN A 87 -7.88 3.83 -25.10
CA GLN A 87 -8.14 4.65 -26.30
C GLN A 87 -7.42 4.06 -27.51
N GLN A 88 -6.14 3.74 -27.36
CA GLN A 88 -5.30 3.19 -28.43
C GLN A 88 -5.75 1.77 -28.81
N GLN A 89 -5.94 0.88 -27.84
CA GLN A 89 -6.32 -0.51 -28.08
C GLN A 89 -7.69 -0.64 -28.75
N ARG A 90 -8.61 0.28 -28.46
CA ARG A 90 -9.97 0.28 -28.99
C ARG A 90 -10.16 1.22 -30.17
N SER A 91 -9.10 1.88 -30.65
CA SER A 91 -9.15 2.88 -31.72
C SER A 91 -10.23 3.95 -31.49
N LEU A 92 -10.35 4.41 -30.24
CA LEU A 92 -11.32 5.43 -29.85
C LEU A 92 -10.88 6.80 -30.34
N SER A 93 -11.83 7.75 -30.32
CA SER A 93 -11.57 9.13 -30.71
C SER A 93 -10.36 9.71 -29.99
N PRO A 94 -9.50 10.49 -30.67
CA PRO A 94 -8.40 11.24 -30.04
C PRO A 94 -8.85 12.14 -28.87
N ASN A 95 -10.11 12.55 -28.87
CA ASN A 95 -10.70 13.40 -27.83
C ASN A 95 -11.26 12.60 -26.63
N TRP A 96 -11.11 11.28 -26.60
CA TRP A 96 -11.55 10.42 -25.52
C TRP A 96 -10.34 9.86 -24.73
N PRO A 97 -10.31 9.95 -23.39
CA PRO A 97 -11.24 10.69 -22.55
C PRO A 97 -10.98 12.21 -22.62
N SER A 98 -12.01 13.01 -22.36
CA SER A 98 -11.79 14.43 -22.06
C SER A 98 -11.25 14.58 -20.63
N ARG A 99 -10.60 15.72 -20.34
CA ARG A 99 -10.05 15.98 -19.00
C ARG A 99 -11.12 15.91 -17.92
N ASP A 100 -12.29 16.50 -18.18
CA ASP A 100 -13.41 16.50 -17.23
C ASP A 100 -13.95 15.09 -16.95
N GLN A 101 -13.86 14.18 -17.93
CA GLN A 101 -14.23 12.77 -17.73
C GLN A 101 -13.25 12.04 -16.81
N VAL A 102 -11.97 12.38 -16.88
CA VAL A 102 -10.95 11.81 -15.99
C VAL A 102 -11.07 12.39 -14.58
N ASP A 103 -11.29 13.71 -14.47
CA ASP A 103 -11.40 14.40 -13.17
C ASP A 103 -12.69 14.04 -12.40
N ALA A 104 -13.69 13.47 -13.08
CA ALA A 104 -14.95 13.02 -12.48
C ALA A 104 -14.94 11.57 -11.95
N LEU A 105 -13.87 10.80 -12.17
CA LEU A 105 -13.67 9.43 -11.67
C LEU A 105 -13.08 9.43 -10.25
#